data_AF-A0A4Y2B271-F1
#
_entry.id   AF-A0A4Y2B271-F1
#
_cell.length_a   1.000
_cell.length_b   1.000
_cell.length_c   1.000
_cell.angle_alpha   90.00
_cell.angle_beta   90.00
_cell.angle_gamma   90.00
#
_symmetry.space_group_name_H-M   'P 1'
#
loop_
_entity.id
_entity.type
_entity.pdbx_description
1 polymer ?
#
loop_
_entity_poly.entity_id
_entity_poly.type
_entity_poly.pdbx_seq_one_letter_code
_entity_poly.pdbx_strand_id
1 'polypeptide(L)'
;MCIATHISSIYLLGKQPVRISKFEYFFSNLSDITNFFNKSPQRVAILDETVRKRIPHGSDTRWNFKSRTINTVYEYREQLIECMGKMESTSKQAVAINQAGAIRRILEDSKFVFWLTVFHNIMPHVDVLHNQLQKTRIDAALIR
;
A
#
# COMPACT_ATOMS: atom_id res chain seq x y z
N MET A 1 19.34 7.86 -17.59
CA MET A 1 19.39 8.56 -16.28
C MET A 1 18.01 9.18 -16.04
N CYS A 2 17.19 8.53 -15.21
CA CYS A 2 15.74 8.76 -15.18
C CYS A 2 15.34 9.79 -14.12
N ILE A 3 14.35 10.64 -14.43
CA ILE A 3 13.68 11.54 -13.48
C ILE A 3 13.10 10.77 -12.28
N ALA A 4 12.88 9.46 -12.42
CA ALA A 4 12.55 8.54 -11.32
C ALA A 4 13.63 8.49 -10.23
N THR A 5 14.91 8.64 -10.57
CA THR A 5 15.99 8.77 -9.58
C THR A 5 15.90 10.11 -8.87
N HIS A 6 15.41 11.18 -9.51
CA HIS A 6 15.25 12.48 -8.86
C HIS A 6 14.00 12.58 -7.98
N ILE A 7 12.86 11.98 -8.34
CA ILE A 7 11.67 11.96 -7.45
C ILE A 7 11.80 10.88 -6.37
N SER A 8 12.38 9.72 -6.67
CA SER A 8 12.79 8.78 -5.62
C SER A 8 13.86 9.39 -4.74
N SER A 9 14.73 10.26 -5.25
CA SER A 9 15.62 11.05 -4.42
C SER A 9 14.91 12.19 -3.67
N ILE A 10 13.82 12.78 -4.15
CA ILE A 10 13.05 13.73 -3.32
C ILE A 10 12.33 12.99 -2.19
N TYR A 11 11.92 11.73 -2.41
CA TYR A 11 11.33 10.85 -1.40
C TYR A 11 12.35 10.05 -0.56
N LEU A 12 13.60 9.84 -1.01
CA LEU A 12 14.66 9.05 -0.33
C LEU A 12 15.93 9.86 0.03
N LEU A 13 16.15 11.04 -0.58
CA LEU A 13 17.08 12.09 -0.12
C LEU A 13 16.34 13.16 0.71
N GLY A 14 15.17 12.84 1.23
CA GLY A 14 14.62 13.48 2.42
C GLY A 14 15.41 13.11 3.68
N LYS A 15 16.76 13.17 3.66
CA LYS A 15 17.59 13.26 4.86
C LYS A 15 17.40 14.67 5.46
N GLN A 16 16.18 14.94 5.92
CA GLN A 16 15.88 16.01 6.87
C GLN A 16 15.30 15.30 8.10
N PRO A 17 16.14 14.93 9.08
CA PRO A 17 15.85 13.90 10.08
C PRO A 17 14.79 14.28 11.14
N VAL A 18 13.94 15.28 10.93
CA VAL A 18 13.10 15.82 12.01
C VAL A 18 11.63 16.11 11.66
N ARG A 19 11.17 15.98 10.40
CA ARG A 19 9.75 16.30 10.05
C ARG A 19 8.96 15.28 9.20
N ILE A 20 9.57 14.18 8.75
CA ILE A 20 8.95 13.23 7.79
C ILE A 20 8.35 11.96 8.47
N SER A 21 8.37 11.90 9.80
CA SER A 21 8.04 10.68 10.57
C SER A 21 6.64 10.12 10.33
N LYS A 22 5.62 10.98 10.11
CA LYS A 22 4.23 10.55 9.95
C LYS A 22 3.96 9.87 8.60
N PHE A 23 4.64 10.31 7.56
CA PHE A 23 4.48 9.76 6.22
C PHE A 23 5.17 8.40 6.13
N GLU A 24 6.40 8.30 6.65
CA GLU A 24 7.12 7.02 6.72
C GLU A 24 6.35 5.99 7.52
N TYR A 25 5.76 6.40 8.65
CA TYR A 25 4.92 5.53 9.46
C TYR A 25 3.69 5.01 8.70
N PHE A 26 3.00 5.87 7.94
CA PHE A 26 1.87 5.45 7.11
C PHE A 26 2.26 4.40 6.05
N PHE A 27 3.37 4.61 5.34
CA PHE A 27 3.84 3.65 4.34
C PHE A 27 4.40 2.37 4.96
N SER A 28 4.97 2.46 6.17
CA SER A 28 5.36 1.28 6.95
C SER A 28 4.12 0.44 7.28
N ASN A 29 3.05 1.07 7.78
CA ASN A 29 1.80 0.39 8.09
C ASN A 29 1.19 -0.30 6.85
N LEU A 30 1.21 0.36 5.69
CA LEU A 30 0.77 -0.28 4.43
C LEU A 30 1.65 -1.48 4.06
N SER A 31 2.96 -1.36 4.22
CA SER A 31 3.91 -2.44 3.99
C SER A 31 3.60 -3.63 4.92
N ASP A 32 3.36 -3.37 6.20
CA ASP A 32 3.04 -4.41 7.19
C ASP A 32 1.77 -5.18 6.85
N ILE A 33 0.72 -4.48 6.38
CA ILE A 33 -0.51 -5.10 5.86
C ILE A 33 -0.18 -6.05 4.70
N THR A 34 0.55 -5.57 3.68
CA THR A 34 0.88 -6.42 2.51
C THR A 34 1.78 -7.60 2.86
N ASN A 35 2.78 -7.38 3.71
CA ASN A 35 3.73 -8.41 4.15
C ASN A 35 3.04 -9.52 4.96
N PHE A 36 2.02 -9.16 5.74
CA PHE A 36 1.27 -10.12 6.54
C PHE A 36 0.58 -11.19 5.69
N PHE A 37 -0.01 -10.80 4.56
CA PHE A 37 -0.64 -11.73 3.62
C PHE A 37 0.37 -12.46 2.74
N ASN A 38 1.38 -11.75 2.21
CA ASN A 38 2.39 -12.35 1.32
C ASN A 38 3.20 -13.48 1.98
N LYS A 39 3.30 -13.49 3.31
CA LYS A 39 4.03 -14.51 4.07
C LYS A 39 3.28 -15.84 4.22
N SER A 40 2.00 -15.93 3.87
CA SER A 40 1.24 -17.17 4.08
C SER A 40 0.09 -17.33 3.07
N PRO A 41 0.15 -18.36 2.21
CA PRO A 41 -0.93 -18.68 1.27
C PRO A 41 -2.29 -18.93 1.95
N GLN A 42 -2.28 -19.47 3.17
CA GLN A 42 -3.51 -19.66 3.97
C GLN A 42 -4.18 -18.33 4.32
N ARG A 43 -3.38 -17.29 4.62
CA ARG A 43 -3.89 -15.95 4.92
C ARG A 43 -4.46 -15.27 3.68
N VAL A 44 -3.84 -15.50 2.52
CA VAL A 44 -4.36 -15.05 1.22
C VAL A 44 -5.70 -15.74 0.91
N ALA A 45 -5.84 -17.03 1.22
CA ALA A 45 -7.11 -17.72 1.02
C ALA A 45 -8.25 -17.17 1.91
N ILE A 46 -7.96 -16.86 3.18
CA ILE A 46 -8.93 -16.22 4.09
C ILE A 46 -9.29 -14.80 3.60
N LEU A 47 -8.30 -14.07 3.07
CA LEU A 47 -8.50 -12.77 2.46
C LEU A 47 -9.41 -12.86 1.23
N ASP A 48 -9.17 -13.81 0.33
CA ASP A 48 -9.99 -14.05 -0.86
C ASP A 48 -11.42 -14.51 -0.51
N GLU A 49 -11.60 -15.24 0.59
CA GLU A 49 -12.91 -15.67 1.11
C GLU A 49 -13.72 -14.48 1.68
N THR A 50 -13.05 -13.59 2.41
CA THR A 50 -13.69 -12.46 3.11
C THR A 50 -13.89 -11.26 2.19
N VAL A 51 -12.91 -10.97 1.34
CA VAL A 51 -12.94 -9.93 0.33
C VAL A 51 -13.42 -10.58 -0.97
N ARG A 52 -14.73 -10.64 -1.17
CA ARG A 52 -15.42 -11.28 -2.32
C ARG A 52 -15.00 -10.77 -3.73
N LYS A 53 -13.98 -9.92 -3.85
CA LYS A 53 -13.31 -9.49 -5.09
C LYS A 53 -11.81 -9.32 -4.84
N ARG A 54 -10.99 -10.02 -5.65
CA ARG A 54 -9.52 -10.11 -5.51
C ARG A 54 -8.83 -8.76 -5.34
N ILE A 55 -7.89 -8.73 -4.39
CA ILE A 55 -6.82 -7.73 -4.33
C ILE A 55 -5.87 -7.93 -5.54
N PRO A 56 -5.59 -6.89 -6.35
CA PRO A 56 -4.67 -7.01 -7.46
C PRO A 56 -3.28 -7.43 -6.98
N HIS A 57 -2.72 -8.51 -7.56
CA HIS A 57 -1.31 -8.81 -7.39
C HIS A 57 -0.46 -7.70 -8.03
N GLY A 58 0.61 -7.30 -7.34
CA GLY A 58 1.49 -6.22 -7.77
C GLY A 58 2.05 -6.42 -9.17
N SER A 59 2.20 -5.32 -9.92
CA SER A 59 2.95 -5.29 -11.19
C SER A 59 4.25 -4.50 -11.03
N ASP A 60 5.22 -4.78 -11.91
CA ASP A 60 6.66 -4.49 -11.86
C ASP A 60 7.10 -3.01 -11.80
N THR A 61 6.20 -2.08 -11.49
CA THR A 61 6.55 -0.69 -11.24
C THR A 61 6.19 -0.29 -9.81
N ARG A 62 7.24 -0.04 -9.00
CA ARG A 62 7.19 0.27 -7.57
C ARG A 62 6.21 1.40 -7.20
N TRP A 63 5.95 2.34 -8.13
CA TRP A 63 4.95 3.40 -7.99
C TRP A 63 3.52 2.87 -8.12
N ASN A 64 3.22 2.18 -9.22
CA ASN A 64 1.91 1.55 -9.46
C ASN A 64 1.55 0.53 -8.39
N PHE A 65 2.53 -0.10 -7.76
CA PHE A 65 2.31 -0.96 -6.59
C PHE A 65 1.78 -0.16 -5.40
N LYS A 66 2.37 1.00 -5.07
CA LYS A 66 1.90 1.85 -3.96
C LYS A 66 0.50 2.40 -4.19
N SER A 67 0.21 2.92 -5.40
CA SER A 67 -1.12 3.43 -5.75
C SER A 67 -2.20 2.33 -5.63
N ARG A 68 -1.97 1.14 -6.23
CA ARG A 68 -2.90 0.02 -6.14
C ARG A 68 -3.12 -0.48 -4.72
N THR A 69 -2.06 -0.57 -3.91
CA THR A 69 -2.19 -0.98 -2.50
C THR A 69 -3.02 0.02 -1.71
N ILE A 70 -2.78 1.32 -1.89
CA ILE A 70 -3.57 2.38 -1.21
C ILE A 70 -5.05 2.26 -1.59
N ASN A 71 -5.35 2.17 -2.89
CA ASN A 71 -6.73 2.08 -3.36
C ASN A 71 -7.42 0.82 -2.86
N THR A 72 -6.73 -0.32 -2.91
CA THR A 72 -7.29 -1.58 -2.41
C THR A 72 -7.57 -1.53 -0.91
N VAL A 73 -6.61 -1.05 -0.11
CA VAL A 73 -6.80 -0.96 1.35
C VAL A 73 -7.90 0.03 1.71
N TYR A 74 -8.07 1.10 0.91
CA TYR A 74 -9.17 2.04 1.07
C TYR A 74 -10.53 1.40 0.73
N GLU A 75 -10.67 0.81 -0.45
CA GLU A 75 -11.91 0.20 -0.95
C GLU A 75 -12.40 -0.96 -0.07
N TYR A 76 -11.47 -1.78 0.44
CA TYR A 76 -11.79 -2.99 1.18
C TYR A 76 -11.50 -2.89 2.69
N ARG A 77 -11.41 -1.67 3.22
CA ARG A 77 -10.99 -1.44 4.62
C ARG A 77 -11.84 -2.21 5.62
N GLU A 78 -13.17 -2.18 5.47
CA GLU A 78 -14.10 -2.81 6.42
C GLU A 78 -13.97 -4.34 6.37
N GLN A 79 -13.86 -4.91 5.18
CA GLN A 79 -13.67 -6.34 4.98
C GLN A 79 -12.30 -6.79 5.50
N LEU A 80 -11.27 -5.94 5.40
CA LEU A 80 -9.96 -6.22 6.00
C LEU A 80 -10.04 -6.24 7.53
N ILE A 81 -10.81 -5.35 8.16
CA ILE A 81 -11.05 -5.35 9.62
C ILE A 81 -11.75 -6.65 10.03
N GLU A 82 -12.80 -7.05 9.31
CA GLU A 82 -13.51 -8.32 9.54
C GLU A 82 -12.56 -9.52 9.39
N CYS A 83 -11.77 -9.53 8.31
CA CYS A 83 -10.77 -10.55 8.05
C CYS A 83 -9.77 -10.68 9.20
N MET A 84 -9.25 -9.56 9.71
CA MET A 84 -8.34 -9.60 10.87
C MET A 84 -9.04 -10.19 12.10
N GLY A 85 -10.29 -9.81 12.38
CA GLY A 85 -11.07 -10.37 13.49
C GLY A 85 -11.30 -11.90 13.36
N LYS A 86 -11.56 -12.38 12.13
CA LYS A 86 -11.63 -13.82 11.85
C LYS A 86 -10.29 -14.51 12.09
N MET A 87 -9.18 -13.89 11.70
CA MET A 87 -7.84 -14.46 11.90
C MET A 87 -7.41 -14.49 13.37
N GLU A 88 -7.81 -13.49 14.17
CA GLU A 88 -7.62 -13.48 15.62
C GLU A 88 -8.34 -14.64 16.31
N SER A 89 -9.55 -14.98 15.85
CA SER A 89 -10.37 -16.05 16.45
C SER A 89 -10.06 -17.46 15.94
N THR A 90 -9.54 -17.60 14.71
CA THR A 90 -9.34 -18.92 14.09
C THR A 90 -7.88 -19.39 14.08
N SER A 91 -6.91 -18.50 14.19
CA SER A 91 -5.50 -18.88 14.11
C SER A 91 -5.05 -19.61 15.38
N LYS A 92 -4.21 -20.64 15.22
CA LYS A 92 -3.57 -21.35 16.34
C LYS A 92 -2.20 -20.77 16.70
N GLN A 93 -1.66 -19.86 15.89
CA GLN A 93 -0.33 -19.29 16.08
C GLN A 93 -0.42 -17.93 16.76
N ALA A 94 0.14 -17.82 17.97
CA ALA A 94 0.15 -16.58 18.75
C ALA A 94 0.74 -15.39 17.97
N VAL A 95 1.79 -15.62 17.18
CA VAL A 95 2.39 -14.57 16.33
C VAL A 95 1.41 -14.05 15.28
N ALA A 96 0.63 -14.94 14.67
CA ALA A 96 -0.37 -14.56 13.67
C ALA A 96 -1.54 -13.79 14.29
N ILE A 97 -2.01 -14.23 15.46
CA ILE A 97 -3.05 -13.53 16.24
C ILE A 97 -2.60 -12.11 16.58
N ASN A 98 -1.40 -11.96 17.15
CA ASN A 98 -0.87 -10.66 17.54
C ASN A 98 -0.68 -9.73 16.34
N GLN A 99 -0.19 -10.25 15.22
CA GLN A 99 -0.05 -9.47 13.98
C GLN A 99 -1.40 -9.05 13.41
N ALA A 100 -2.39 -9.94 13.39
CA ALA A 100 -3.74 -9.62 12.93
C ALA A 100 -4.39 -8.53 13.80
N GLY A 101 -4.29 -8.64 15.13
CA GLY A 101 -4.79 -7.62 16.06
C GLY A 101 -4.07 -6.26 15.90
N ALA A 102 -2.76 -6.26 15.65
CA ALA A 102 -2.02 -5.03 15.37
C ALA A 102 -2.48 -4.37 14.06
N ILE A 103 -2.66 -5.15 13.00
CA ILE A 103 -3.16 -4.65 11.71
C ILE A 103 -4.58 -4.11 11.83
N ARG A 104 -5.46 -4.81 12.57
CA ARG A 104 -6.82 -4.35 12.82
C ARG A 104 -6.85 -2.97 13.47
N ARG A 105 -6.02 -2.76 14.50
CA ARG A 105 -5.89 -1.45 15.16
C ARG A 105 -5.38 -0.36 14.22
N ILE A 106 -4.46 -0.69 13.31
CA ILE A 106 -4.00 0.25 12.27
C ILE A 106 -5.16 0.63 11.35
N LEU A 107 -5.95 -0.34 10.89
CA LEU A 107 -7.10 -0.09 10.02
C LEU A 107 -8.17 0.76 10.71
N GLU A 108 -8.34 0.62 12.02
CA GLU A 108 -9.26 1.40 12.85
C GLU A 108 -8.70 2.78 13.28
N ASP A 109 -7.39 3.00 13.18
CA ASP A 109 -6.75 4.25 13.62
C ASP A 109 -7.17 5.44 12.75
N SER A 110 -7.75 6.45 13.39
CA SER A 110 -8.25 7.66 12.72
C SER A 110 -7.20 8.40 11.89
N LYS A 111 -5.93 8.42 12.33
CA LYS A 111 -4.85 9.10 11.58
C LYS A 111 -4.49 8.30 10.34
N PHE A 112 -4.40 6.98 10.45
CA PHE A 112 -4.18 6.11 9.30
C PHE A 112 -5.31 6.26 8.28
N VAL A 113 -6.57 6.23 8.71
CA VAL A 113 -7.74 6.40 7.83
C VAL A 113 -7.75 7.76 7.14
N PHE A 114 -7.41 8.82 7.87
CA PHE A 114 -7.26 10.16 7.30
C PHE A 114 -6.23 10.17 6.16
N TRP A 115 -5.01 9.69 6.42
CA TRP A 115 -3.96 9.65 5.39
C TRP A 115 -4.31 8.72 4.24
N LEU A 116 -4.93 7.57 4.51
CA LEU A 116 -5.40 6.63 3.50
C LEU A 116 -6.37 7.31 2.54
N THR A 117 -7.33 8.08 3.08
CA THR A 117 -8.30 8.85 2.29
C THR A 117 -7.62 9.93 1.45
N VAL A 118 -6.69 10.68 2.06
CA VAL A 118 -5.92 11.72 1.35
C VAL A 118 -5.16 11.12 0.17
N PHE A 119 -4.43 10.02 0.38
CA PHE A 119 -3.68 9.39 -0.70
C PHE A 119 -4.56 8.73 -1.73
N HIS A 120 -5.66 8.09 -1.35
CA HIS A 120 -6.61 7.54 -2.31
C HIS A 120 -7.12 8.61 -3.29
N ASN A 121 -7.40 9.82 -2.81
CA ASN A 121 -7.83 10.93 -3.67
C ASN A 121 -6.69 11.51 -4.52
N ILE A 122 -5.45 11.54 -4.01
CA ILE A 122 -4.31 12.13 -4.71
C ILE A 122 -3.72 11.17 -5.78
N MET A 123 -3.65 9.87 -5.48
CA MET A 123 -2.95 8.88 -6.31
C MET A 123 -3.42 8.83 -7.77
N PRO A 124 -4.74 8.89 -8.10
CA PRO A 124 -5.19 8.91 -9.49
C PRO A 124 -4.60 10.06 -10.31
N HIS A 125 -4.47 11.25 -9.70
CA HIS A 125 -3.87 12.41 -10.36
C HIS A 125 -2.36 12.22 -10.58
N VAL A 126 -1.68 11.63 -9.61
CA VAL A 126 -0.25 11.35 -9.75
C VAL A 126 0.01 10.26 -10.78
N ASP A 127 -0.87 9.26 -10.89
CA ASP A 127 -0.77 8.20 -11.89
C ASP A 127 -0.99 8.75 -13.31
N VAL A 128 -1.97 9.66 -13.49
CA VAL A 128 -2.17 10.36 -14.77
C VAL A 128 -0.92 11.15 -15.16
N LEU A 129 -0.36 11.93 -14.23
CA LEU A 129 0.84 12.71 -14.46
C LEU A 129 2.05 11.82 -14.80
N HIS A 130 2.22 10.72 -14.06
CA HIS A 130 3.29 9.75 -14.32
C HIS A 130 3.16 9.12 -15.72
N ASN A 131 1.96 8.71 -16.10
CA ASN A 131 1.69 8.11 -17.41
C ASN A 131 1.94 9.10 -18.55
N GLN A 132 1.58 10.37 -18.37
CA GLN A 132 1.87 11.42 -19.35
C GLN A 132 3.38 11.63 -19.50
N LEU A 133 4.11 11.80 -18.38
CA LEU A 133 5.56 11.99 -18.39
C LEU A 133 6.32 10.79 -18.96
N GLN A 134 5.82 9.57 -18.75
CA GLN A 134 6.42 8.35 -19.29
C GLN A 134 6.24 8.26 -20.81
N LYS A 135 5.07 8.63 -21.35
CA LYS A 135 4.83 8.67 -22.81
C LYS A 135 5.75 9.66 -23.51
N THR A 136 5.86 10.90 -22.99
CA THR A 136 6.74 11.93 -23.54
C THR A 136 8.21 11.51 -23.59
N ARG A 137 8.66 10.69 -22.63
CA ARG A 137 10.03 10.15 -22.60
C ARG A 137 10.27 9.08 -23.67
N ILE A 138 9.27 8.25 -23.98
CA ILE A 138 9.38 7.21 -25.01
C ILE A 138 9.43 7.88 -26.39
N ASP A 139 8.58 8.88 -26.63
CA ASP A 139 8.55 9.61 -27.90
C ASP A 139 9.87 10.33 -28.16
N ALA A 140 10.44 10.99 -27.15
CA ALA A 140 11.74 11.64 -27.26
C ALA A 140 12.92 10.65 -27.47
N ALA A 141 12.78 9.40 -27.03
CA ALA A 141 13.79 8.36 -27.25
C ALA A 141 13.70 7.71 -28.65
N LEU A 142 12.52 7.78 -29.29
CA LEU A 142 12.28 7.27 -30.65
C LEU A 142 12.73 8.25 -31.75
N ILE A 143 12.94 9.52 -31.42
CA ILE A 143 13.40 10.57 -32.37
C ILE A 143 14.96 10.58 -32.46
N ARG A 144 15.64 9.49 -32.12
CA ARG A 144 17.10 9.40 -32.13
C ARG A 144 17.64 8.35 -33.09
#